data_AF-A0AA35N5M1-F1
#
_entry.id   AF-A0AA35N5M1-F1
#
_cell.length_a   1.000
_cell.length_b   1.000
_cell.length_c   1.000
_cell.angle_alpha   90.00
_cell.angle_beta   90.00
_cell.angle_gamma   90.00
#
_symmetry.space_group_name_H-M   'P 1'
#
loop_
_entity.id
_entity.type
_entity.pdbx_description
1 polymer ?
#
loop_
_entity_poly.entity_id
_entity_poly.type
_entity_poly.pdbx_seq_one_letter_code
_entity_poly.pdbx_strand_id
1 'polypeptide(L)'
;MIKLNNIKAWGTETGSDKPLRLDEISLLTTPSMIRSLGIFLINAAYEMEENDVEHIHLQDVSCNFSQKKHVDIILVNQNKEKNR
;
A
#
# COMPACT_ATOMS: atom_id res chain seq x y z
N MET A 1 11.92 -17.66 9.14
CA MET A 1 12.11 -17.06 7.81
C MET A 1 10.75 -16.85 7.16
N ILE A 2 10.53 -15.70 6.54
CA ILE A 2 9.31 -15.42 5.79
C ILE A 2 9.53 -15.91 4.34
N LYS A 3 8.57 -16.63 3.78
CA LYS A 3 8.56 -16.97 2.35
C LYS A 3 7.81 -15.86 1.60
N LEU A 4 8.44 -15.30 0.57
CA LEU A 4 7.86 -14.23 -0.24
C LEU A 4 7.65 -14.72 -1.68
N ASN A 5 6.55 -14.30 -2.28
CA ASN A 5 6.32 -14.39 -3.72
C ASN A 5 6.88 -13.12 -4.40
N ASN A 6 6.84 -13.06 -5.74
CA ASN A 6 7.22 -11.85 -6.47
C ASN A 6 6.35 -10.66 -6.04
N ILE A 7 6.99 -9.57 -5.61
CA ILE A 7 6.34 -8.29 -5.30
C ILE A 7 6.82 -7.27 -6.33
N LYS A 8 5.90 -6.45 -6.83
CA LYS A 8 6.23 -5.23 -7.59
C LYS A 8 5.81 -4.03 -6.76
N ALA A 9 6.66 -3.02 -6.72
CA ALA A 9 6.38 -1.75 -6.09
C ALA A 9 6.38 -0.65 -7.14
N TRP A 10 5.46 0.29 -6.99
CA TRP A 10 5.40 1.52 -7.77
C TRP A 10 5.30 2.73 -6.85
N GLY A 11 5.87 3.84 -7.27
CA GLY A 11 5.75 5.13 -6.63
C GLY A 11 5.36 6.21 -7.64
N THR A 12 4.92 7.34 -7.13
CA THR A 12 4.67 8.56 -7.90
C THR A 12 5.47 9.68 -7.26
N GLU A 13 6.14 10.48 -8.08
CA GLU A 13 6.84 11.67 -7.58
C GLU A 13 5.82 12.70 -7.10
N THR A 14 6.19 13.50 -6.10
CA THR A 14 5.30 14.57 -5.60
C THR A 14 4.98 15.55 -6.72
N GLY A 15 3.69 15.73 -7.02
CA GLY A 15 3.22 16.61 -8.10
C GLY A 15 3.20 15.96 -9.50
N SER A 16 3.49 14.66 -9.58
CA SER A 16 3.41 13.86 -10.81
C SER A 16 2.39 12.72 -10.64
N ASP A 17 1.67 12.42 -11.69
CA ASP A 17 0.79 11.25 -11.80
C ASP A 17 1.47 10.07 -12.49
N LYS A 18 2.72 10.25 -12.96
CA LYS A 18 3.45 9.20 -13.68
C LYS A 18 3.95 8.13 -12.73
N PRO A 19 3.58 6.85 -12.93
CA PRO A 19 4.08 5.77 -12.11
C PRO A 19 5.54 5.45 -12.45
N LEU A 20 6.34 5.25 -11.40
CA LEU A 20 7.72 4.78 -11.45
C LEU A 20 7.81 3.42 -10.78
N ARG A 21 8.43 2.43 -11.44
CA ARG A 21 8.71 1.14 -10.81
C ARG A 21 9.88 1.27 -9.83
N LEU A 22 9.73 0.73 -8.63
CA LEU A 22 10.70 0.84 -7.55
C LEU A 22 11.41 -0.50 -7.32
N ASP A 23 12.72 -0.42 -7.03
CA ASP A 23 13.50 -1.56 -6.53
C ASP A 23 13.49 -1.62 -4.99
N GLU A 24 13.27 -0.49 -4.32
CA GLU A 24 13.20 -0.36 -2.86
C GLU A 24 12.10 0.64 -2.43
N ILE A 25 11.48 0.39 -1.28
CA ILE A 25 10.67 1.38 -0.54
C ILE A 25 11.32 1.62 0.82
N SER A 26 11.77 2.84 1.09
CA SER A 26 12.26 3.26 2.40
C SER A 26 11.21 4.12 3.11
N LEU A 27 10.84 3.77 4.34
CA LEU A 27 9.85 4.51 5.13
C LEU A 27 10.52 5.22 6.32
N LEU A 28 10.47 6.56 6.35
CA LEU A 28 10.89 7.35 7.51
C LEU A 28 9.69 7.56 8.43
N THR A 29 9.61 6.79 9.51
CA THR A 29 8.47 6.87 10.43
C THR A 29 8.79 6.34 11.84
N THR A 30 7.81 6.43 12.75
CA THR A 30 7.96 5.97 14.14
C THR A 30 7.60 4.49 14.30
N PRO A 31 8.12 3.79 15.33
CA PRO A 31 7.75 2.40 15.61
C PRO A 31 6.23 2.20 15.82
N SER A 32 5.53 3.18 16.36
CA SER A 32 4.08 3.11 16.52
C SER A 32 3.37 3.12 15.18
N MET A 33 3.83 3.95 14.25
CA MET A 33 3.28 3.99 12.90
C MET A 33 3.55 2.70 12.13
N ILE A 34 4.74 2.09 12.31
CA ILE A 34 5.06 0.77 11.73
C ILE A 34 4.04 -0.28 12.18
N ARG A 35 3.63 -0.30 13.46
CA ARG A 35 2.60 -1.22 13.95
C ARG A 35 1.24 -0.96 13.31
N SER A 36 0.83 0.31 13.20
CA SER A 36 -0.41 0.69 12.52
C SER A 36 -0.40 0.27 11.05
N LEU A 37 0.73 0.43 10.35
CA LEU A 37 0.92 -0.08 8.99
C LEU A 37 0.81 -1.60 8.94
N GLY A 38 1.37 -2.32 9.90
CA GLY A 38 1.21 -3.77 10.01
C GLY A 38 -0.26 -4.20 10.09
N ILE A 39 -1.06 -3.52 10.92
CA ILE A 39 -2.50 -3.79 11.03
C ILE A 39 -3.21 -3.51 9.70
N PHE A 40 -2.88 -2.40 9.06
CA PHE A 40 -3.42 -2.06 7.74
C PHE A 40 -3.12 -3.14 6.68
N LEU A 41 -1.86 -3.57 6.57
CA LEU A 41 -1.43 -4.61 5.63
C LEU A 41 -2.17 -5.94 5.87
N ILE A 42 -2.33 -6.33 7.15
CA ILE A 42 -3.03 -7.56 7.53
C ILE A 42 -4.51 -7.48 7.14
N ASN A 43 -5.20 -6.39 7.49
CA ASN A 43 -6.62 -6.23 7.17
C ASN A 43 -6.85 -6.18 5.66
N ALA A 44 -6.00 -5.46 4.93
CA ALA A 44 -6.10 -5.39 3.48
C ALA A 44 -5.91 -6.76 2.81
N ALA A 45 -5.03 -7.62 3.34
CA ALA A 45 -4.90 -8.99 2.84
C ALA A 45 -6.21 -9.79 3.01
N TYR A 46 -6.88 -9.68 4.17
CA TYR A 46 -8.18 -10.32 4.38
C TYR A 46 -9.26 -9.79 3.42
N GLU A 47 -9.32 -8.47 3.22
CA GLU A 47 -10.28 -7.86 2.29
C GLU A 47 -10.04 -8.31 0.83
N MET A 48 -8.78 -8.47 0.43
CA MET A 48 -8.44 -8.99 -0.91
C MET A 48 -8.80 -10.46 -1.10
N GLU A 49 -8.68 -11.26 -0.05
CA GLU A 49 -8.94 -12.71 -0.08
C GLU A 49 -10.44 -13.02 0.01
N GLU A 50 -11.15 -12.41 0.96
CA GLU A 50 -12.55 -12.73 1.28
C GLU A 50 -13.54 -11.93 0.44
N ASN A 51 -13.23 -10.65 0.16
CA ASN A 51 -14.14 -9.72 -0.50
C ASN A 51 -13.71 -9.38 -1.94
N ASP A 52 -12.66 -10.03 -2.44
CA ASP A 52 -12.18 -9.91 -3.83
C ASP A 52 -11.84 -8.46 -4.25
N VAL A 53 -11.44 -7.63 -3.27
CA VAL A 53 -11.13 -6.21 -3.46
C VAL A 53 -9.90 -6.05 -4.37
N GLU A 54 -10.00 -5.16 -5.37
CA GLU A 54 -8.92 -4.92 -6.34
C GLU A 54 -7.75 -4.14 -5.73
N HIS A 55 -8.04 -3.08 -4.98
CA HIS A 55 -7.03 -2.27 -4.33
C HIS A 55 -7.60 -1.56 -3.10
N ILE A 56 -6.74 -1.25 -2.14
CA ILE A 56 -7.10 -0.60 -0.89
C ILE A 56 -6.10 0.52 -0.62
N HIS A 57 -6.60 1.71 -0.31
CA HIS A 57 -5.79 2.85 0.04
C HIS A 57 -5.72 3.05 1.56
N LEU A 58 -4.55 3.45 2.06
CA LEU A 58 -4.37 3.83 3.46
C LEU A 58 -5.22 5.05 3.82
N GLN A 59 -5.39 5.99 2.88
CA GLN A 59 -6.21 7.18 3.13
C GLN A 59 -7.69 6.86 3.40
N ASP A 60 -8.22 5.77 2.85
CA ASP A 60 -9.65 5.42 2.97
C ASP A 60 -9.97 4.87 4.37
N VAL A 61 -8.99 4.27 5.02
CA VAL A 61 -9.14 3.67 6.36
C VAL A 61 -8.63 4.58 7.49
N SER A 62 -7.94 5.67 7.15
CA SER A 62 -7.38 6.62 8.12
C SER A 62 -8.34 7.79 8.38
N CYS A 63 -8.77 7.95 9.62
CA CYS A 63 -9.66 9.05 10.03
C CYS A 63 -8.99 10.44 10.05
N ASN A 64 -7.67 10.49 9.88
CA ASN A 64 -6.84 11.68 10.04
C ASN A 64 -5.84 11.85 8.88
N PHE A 65 -6.13 11.26 7.72
CA PHE A 65 -5.28 11.38 6.54
C PHE A 65 -5.22 12.84 6.03
N SER A 66 -4.08 13.23 5.48
CA SER A 66 -3.89 14.54 4.87
C SER A 66 -2.92 14.41 3.69
N GLN A 67 -3.41 14.68 2.49
CA GLN A 67 -2.61 14.64 1.26
C GLN A 67 -1.40 15.58 1.28
N LYS A 68 -1.39 16.59 2.16
CA LYS A 68 -0.26 17.52 2.33
C LYS A 68 0.83 17.00 3.27
N LYS A 69 0.51 16.05 4.16
CA LYS A 69 1.39 15.63 5.25
C LYS A 69 1.74 14.14 5.21
N HIS A 70 0.92 13.34 4.56
CA HIS A 70 1.00 11.89 4.58
C HIS A 70 1.17 11.34 3.17
N VAL A 71 1.94 10.26 3.09
CA VAL A 71 2.05 9.43 1.89
C VAL A 71 0.90 8.43 1.91
N ASP A 72 0.18 8.30 0.80
CA ASP A 72 -0.81 7.23 0.65
C ASP A 72 -0.11 5.93 0.27
N ILE A 73 -0.50 4.83 0.91
CA ILE A 73 0.01 3.48 0.61
C ILE A 73 -1.14 2.70 0.01
N ILE A 74 -0.93 2.22 -1.21
CA ILE A 74 -1.95 1.51 -1.98
C ILE A 74 -1.50 0.06 -2.11
N LEU A 75 -2.33 -0.86 -1.65
CA LEU A 75 -2.12 -2.28 -1.86
C LEU A 75 -3.00 -2.73 -3.01
N VAL A 76 -2.43 -3.44 -3.97
CA VAL A 76 -3.12 -3.91 -5.17
C VAL A 76 -3.13 -5.42 -5.18
N ASN A 77 -4.31 -6.01 -5.39
CA ASN A 77 -4.50 -7.44 -5.50
C ASN A 77 -3.96 -7.92 -6.86
N GLN A 78 -2.85 -8.67 -6.83
CA GLN A 78 -2.18 -9.16 -8.04
C GLN A 78 -3.10 -10.02 -8.93
N ASN A 79 -4.07 -10.72 -8.33
CA ASN A 79 -5.02 -11.54 -9.09
C ASN A 79 -5.98 -10.69 -9.95
N LYS A 80 -6.08 -9.39 -9.66
CA LYS A 80 -6.91 -8.41 -10.36
C LYS A 80 -6.14 -7.44 -11.24
N GLU A 81 -4.81 -7.39 -11.13
CA GLU A 81 -3.93 -6.52 -11.93
C GLU A 81 -4.09 -6.74 -13.46
N LYS A 82 -4.58 -7.92 -13.91
CA LYS A 82 -4.71 -8.28 -15.32
C LYS A 82 -5.72 -7.46 -16.15
N ASN A 83 -6.47 -6.54 -15.54
CA ASN A 83 -7.49 -5.74 -16.22
C ASN A 83 -7.14 -4.24 -16.36
N ARG A 84 -5.88 -3.84 -16.11
CA ARG A 84 -5.41 -2.45 -16.32
C ARG A 84 -4.51 -2.32 -17.55
#